data_AF-A0A820GW01-F1
#
_entry.id   AF-A0A820GW01-F1
#
_cell.length_a   1.000
_cell.length_b   1.000
_cell.length_c   1.000
_cell.angle_alpha   90.00
_cell.angle_beta   90.00
_cell.angle_gamma   90.00
#
_symmetry.space_group_name_H-M   'P 1'
#
loop_
_entity.id
_entity.type
_entity.pdbx_description
1 polymer ?
#
loop_
_entity_poly.entity_id
_entity_poly.type
_entity_poly.pdbx_seq_one_letter_code
_entity_poly.pdbx_strand_id
1 'polypeptide(L)'
;ICTGRIFSYSDPNQAASFFIPSLIAKIKDAPADARLEIRGLDGTRDFITVQQTIETIQLLFLQKAIGIFNIGAGTAVSLFDIAQSVREKLGRSDVTIISTGTDTHHLAANIQKLNDIGLHPTFNINTLLDSFFTDNQTSSMSSTNKTVIN
;
A
#
# COMPACT_ATOMS: atom_id res chain seq x y z
N ILE A 1 1.71 -27.89 -6.45
CA ILE A 1 0.84 -26.70 -6.40
C ILE A 1 1.59 -25.61 -5.64
N CYS A 2 1.62 -24.38 -6.17
CA CYS A 2 2.17 -23.20 -5.50
C CYS A 2 1.02 -22.26 -5.13
N THR A 3 1.01 -21.74 -3.90
CA THR A 3 -0.03 -20.83 -3.42
C THR A 3 0.61 -19.62 -2.74
N GLY A 4 0.51 -18.46 -3.39
CA GLY A 4 0.88 -17.18 -2.81
C GLY A 4 -0.26 -16.60 -1.97
N ARG A 5 0.01 -16.28 -0.71
CA ARG A 5 -0.90 -15.56 0.19
C ARG A 5 -0.42 -14.12 0.28
N ILE A 6 -1.04 -13.24 -0.49
CA ILE A 6 -0.66 -11.83 -0.58
C ILE A 6 -1.20 -11.10 0.65
N PHE A 7 -0.32 -10.38 1.35
CA PHE A 7 -0.65 -9.51 2.48
C PHE A 7 -1.21 -8.17 1.97
N SER A 8 -1.25 -7.13 2.80
CA SER A 8 -1.83 -5.86 2.36
C SER A 8 -0.98 -5.29 1.24
N TYR A 9 -1.56 -5.07 0.07
CA TYR A 9 -0.84 -4.44 -1.03
C TYR A 9 -1.44 -3.07 -1.32
N SER A 10 -0.60 -2.13 -1.76
CA SER A 10 -1.04 -0.78 -2.05
C SER A 10 -0.32 -0.19 -3.25
N ASP A 11 -1.02 0.65 -4.00
CA ASP A 11 -0.52 1.37 -5.18
C ASP A 11 -1.33 2.68 -5.37
N PRO A 12 -0.72 3.77 -5.84
CA PRO A 12 -1.43 5.02 -6.14
C PRO A 12 -2.60 4.87 -7.11
N ASN A 13 -2.56 3.87 -7.99
CA ASN A 13 -3.60 3.60 -8.97
C ASN A 13 -4.70 2.65 -8.46
N GLN A 14 -4.68 2.27 -7.17
CA GLN A 14 -5.76 1.46 -6.59
C GLN A 14 -7.08 2.22 -6.58
N ALA A 15 -8.18 1.46 -6.65
CA ALA A 15 -9.52 2.03 -6.51
C ALA A 15 -9.68 2.75 -5.17
N ALA A 16 -10.54 3.78 -5.14
CA ALA A 16 -10.81 4.59 -3.95
C ALA A 16 -11.36 3.79 -2.76
N SER A 17 -11.84 2.55 -2.98
CA SER A 17 -12.32 1.65 -1.92
C SER A 17 -11.20 1.00 -1.10
N PHE A 18 -9.95 1.07 -1.54
CA PHE A 18 -8.80 0.53 -0.81
C PHE A 18 -8.42 1.44 0.36
N PHE A 19 -7.72 0.88 1.35
CA PHE A 19 -7.44 1.55 2.62
C PHE A 19 -6.78 2.93 2.43
N ILE A 20 -5.59 3.00 1.83
CA ILE A 20 -4.84 4.26 1.69
C ILE A 20 -5.59 5.27 0.80
N PRO A 21 -6.09 4.92 -0.40
CA PRO A 21 -6.92 5.85 -1.19
C PRO A 21 -8.13 6.39 -0.43
N SER A 22 -8.88 5.51 0.26
CA SER A 22 -10.08 5.90 1.01
C SER A 22 -9.73 6.81 2.19
N LEU A 23 -8.59 6.58 2.82
CA LEU A 23 -8.08 7.36 3.94
C LEU A 23 -7.68 8.76 3.49
N ILE A 24 -6.97 8.87 2.37
CA ILE A 24 -6.62 10.15 1.74
C ILE A 24 -7.89 10.95 1.44
N ALA A 25 -8.88 10.34 0.78
CA ALA A 25 -10.14 11.02 0.48
C ALA A 25 -10.87 11.49 1.74
N LYS A 26 -11.03 10.62 2.76
CA LYS A 26 -11.68 10.97 4.02
C LYS A 26 -11.02 12.14 4.75
N ILE A 27 -9.68 12.16 4.81
CA ILE A 27 -8.95 13.23 5.48
C ILE A 27 -8.99 14.52 4.65
N LYS A 28 -8.84 14.41 3.32
CA LYS A 28 -8.89 15.56 2.40
C LYS A 28 -10.25 16.26 2.45
N ASP A 29 -11.33 15.49 2.45
CA ASP A 29 -12.70 16.01 2.34
C ASP A 29 -13.35 16.30 3.71
N ALA A 30 -12.64 16.03 4.81
CA ALA A 30 -13.13 16.34 6.16
C ALA A 30 -13.35 17.86 6.33
N PRO A 31 -14.43 18.30 7.01
CA PRO A 31 -14.61 19.71 7.37
C PRO A 31 -13.43 20.28 8.17
N ALA A 32 -13.27 21.60 8.14
CA ALA A 32 -12.28 22.27 8.97
C ALA A 32 -12.52 21.96 10.46
N ASP A 33 -11.43 21.75 11.22
CA ASP A 33 -11.45 21.45 12.65
C ASP A 33 -12.22 20.17 13.05
N ALA A 34 -12.47 19.28 12.07
CA ALA A 34 -13.26 18.08 12.30
C ALA A 34 -12.54 17.06 13.20
N ARG A 35 -13.35 16.38 14.02
CA ARG A 35 -12.98 15.15 14.72
C ARG A 35 -13.35 13.95 13.85
N LEU A 36 -12.42 13.50 13.03
CA LEU A 36 -12.63 12.45 12.05
C LEU A 36 -12.48 11.07 12.70
N GLU A 37 -13.60 10.38 12.90
CA GLU A 37 -13.63 9.01 13.40
C GLU A 37 -13.36 8.00 12.28
N ILE A 38 -12.34 7.17 12.47
CA ILE A 38 -11.96 6.13 11.52
C ILE A 38 -11.88 4.80 12.26
N ARG A 39 -12.70 3.85 11.83
CA ARG A 39 -12.74 2.53 12.46
C ARG A 39 -11.49 1.71 12.16
N GLY A 40 -10.92 1.08 13.19
CA GLY A 40 -9.91 0.01 13.07
C GLY A 40 -8.48 0.49 12.83
N LEU A 41 -8.13 1.71 13.25
CA LEU A 41 -6.76 2.23 13.13
C LEU A 41 -5.79 1.65 14.19
N ASP A 42 -6.30 1.02 15.24
CA ASP A 42 -5.49 0.45 16.33
C ASP A 42 -4.73 -0.83 15.92
N GLY A 43 -5.00 -1.36 14.73
CA GLY A 43 -4.31 -2.52 14.17
C GLY A 43 -3.01 -2.18 13.43
N THR A 44 -2.25 -3.22 13.10
CA THR A 44 -1.09 -3.12 12.20
C THR A 44 -1.26 -4.02 10.98
N ARG A 45 -0.65 -3.61 9.86
CA ARG A 45 -0.65 -4.38 8.61
C ARG A 45 0.73 -4.40 7.98
N ASP A 46 1.11 -5.55 7.46
CA ASP A 46 2.24 -5.71 6.56
C ASP A 46 1.82 -5.30 5.14
N PHE A 47 2.47 -4.24 4.67
CA PHE A 47 2.24 -3.65 3.36
C PHE A 47 3.34 -4.05 2.39
N ILE A 48 2.96 -4.25 1.13
CA ILE A 48 3.85 -4.47 0.00
C ILE A 48 3.36 -3.66 -1.21
N THR A 49 4.25 -3.26 -2.11
CA THR A 49 3.83 -2.61 -3.36
C THR A 49 3.32 -3.63 -4.38
N VAL A 50 2.54 -3.17 -5.35
CA VAL A 50 2.11 -4.02 -6.48
C VAL A 50 3.33 -4.53 -7.26
N GLN A 51 4.33 -3.68 -7.50
CA GLN A 51 5.56 -4.07 -8.20
C GLN A 51 6.29 -5.23 -7.50
N GLN A 52 6.50 -5.14 -6.19
CA GLN A 52 7.15 -6.21 -5.41
C GLN A 52 6.32 -7.49 -5.38
N THR A 53 4.99 -7.36 -5.37
CA THR A 53 4.08 -8.52 -5.47
C THR A 53 4.28 -9.24 -6.80
N ILE A 54 4.34 -8.50 -7.90
CA ILE A 54 4.57 -9.05 -9.25
C ILE A 54 5.94 -9.73 -9.34
N GLU A 55 7.00 -9.06 -8.89
CA GLU A 55 8.36 -9.61 -8.87
C GLU A 55 8.44 -10.91 -8.07
N THR A 56 7.79 -10.94 -6.90
CA THR A 56 7.71 -12.16 -6.07
C THR A 56 7.01 -13.29 -6.81
N ILE A 57 5.86 -13.02 -7.44
CA ILE A 57 5.12 -14.03 -8.21
C ILE A 57 5.95 -14.55 -9.39
N GLN A 58 6.61 -13.66 -10.12
CA GLN A 58 7.50 -14.02 -11.23
C GLN A 58 8.63 -14.93 -10.77
N LEU A 59 9.27 -14.61 -9.64
CA LEU A 59 10.37 -15.41 -9.11
C LEU A 59 9.89 -16.77 -8.59
N LEU A 60 8.75 -16.84 -7.89
CA LEU A 60 8.14 -18.11 -7.50
C LEU A 60 7.83 -19.01 -8.72
N PHE A 61 7.37 -18.41 -9.81
CA PHE A 61 7.14 -19.12 -11.06
C PHE A 61 8.43 -19.64 -11.69
N LEU A 62 9.45 -18.78 -11.83
CA LEU A 62 10.75 -19.14 -12.42
C LEU A 62 11.48 -20.24 -11.62
N GLN A 63 11.40 -20.19 -10.30
CA GLN A 63 11.97 -21.19 -9.39
C GLN A 63 11.13 -22.49 -9.33
N LYS A 64 9.99 -22.55 -10.03
CA LYS A 64 9.05 -23.68 -9.97
C LYS A 64 8.70 -24.05 -8.53
N ALA A 65 8.49 -23.03 -7.69
CA ALA A 65 8.30 -23.19 -6.26
C ALA A 65 7.07 -24.06 -5.95
N ILE A 66 7.12 -24.82 -4.85
CA ILE A 66 6.03 -25.71 -4.42
C ILE A 66 5.66 -25.40 -2.97
N GLY A 67 4.35 -25.33 -2.72
CA GLY A 67 3.79 -25.10 -1.40
C GLY A 67 3.23 -23.69 -1.21
N ILE A 68 3.01 -23.33 0.05
CA ILE A 68 2.41 -22.05 0.44
C ILE A 68 3.51 -21.05 0.76
N PHE A 69 3.40 -19.85 0.18
CA PHE A 69 4.29 -18.70 0.38
C PHE A 69 3.47 -17.50 0.83
N ASN A 70 3.85 -16.87 1.95
CA ASN A 70 3.30 -15.58 2.35
C ASN A 70 4.05 -14.48 1.59
N ILE A 71 3.33 -13.63 0.87
CA ILE A 71 3.89 -12.55 0.06
C ILE A 71 3.60 -11.24 0.79
N GLY A 72 4.62 -10.68 1.43
CA GLY A 72 4.61 -9.45 2.21
C GLY A 72 6.03 -8.99 2.49
N ALA A 73 6.20 -7.87 3.18
CA ALA A 73 7.51 -7.35 3.59
C ALA A 73 8.03 -7.98 4.87
N GLY A 74 7.19 -8.68 5.62
CA GLY A 74 7.53 -9.25 6.92
C GLY A 74 7.61 -8.23 8.05
N THR A 75 7.28 -6.96 7.78
CA THR A 75 7.25 -5.87 8.74
C THR A 75 5.85 -5.26 8.79
N ALA A 76 5.33 -5.03 10.00
CA ALA A 76 4.02 -4.44 10.19
C ALA A 76 4.12 -2.93 10.39
N VAL A 77 3.14 -2.20 9.86
CA VAL A 77 3.00 -0.74 10.03
C VAL A 77 1.68 -0.44 10.74
N SER A 78 1.70 0.52 11.66
CA SER A 78 0.52 1.05 12.34
C SER A 78 -0.40 1.76 11.37
N LEU A 79 -1.68 1.36 11.36
CA LEU A 79 -2.69 2.03 10.52
C LEU A 79 -2.96 3.45 11.01
N PHE A 80 -2.87 3.68 12.32
CA PHE A 80 -2.96 5.01 12.91
C PHE A 80 -1.81 5.90 12.46
N ASP A 81 -0.58 5.38 12.43
CA ASP A 81 0.59 6.16 12.00
C ASP A 81 0.48 6.52 10.52
N ILE A 82 -0.02 5.60 9.68
CA ILE A 82 -0.34 5.89 8.27
C ILE A 82 -1.34 7.04 8.16
N ALA A 83 -2.41 7.02 8.96
CA ALA A 83 -3.42 8.07 8.97
C ALA A 83 -2.83 9.43 9.36
N GLN A 84 -1.94 9.45 10.36
CA GLN A 84 -1.23 10.67 10.76
C GLN A 84 -0.29 11.18 9.67
N SER A 85 0.50 10.30 9.05
CA SER A 85 1.38 10.68 7.93
C SER A 85 0.60 11.21 6.73
N VAL A 86 -0.55 10.61 6.40
CA VAL A 86 -1.43 11.11 5.33
C VAL A 86 -1.96 12.50 5.67
N ARG A 87 -2.40 12.72 6.91
CA ARG A 87 -2.88 14.04 7.38
C ARG A 87 -1.81 15.12 7.26
N GLU A 88 -0.59 14.81 7.67
CA GLU A 88 0.56 15.71 7.56
C GLU A 88 0.88 16.03 6.11
N LYS A 89 0.92 15.03 5.22
CA LYS A 89 1.17 15.22 3.78
C LYS A 89 0.10 16.04 3.08
N LEU A 90 -1.15 15.97 3.53
CA LEU A 90 -2.25 16.81 3.05
C LEU A 90 -2.27 18.23 3.64
N GLY A 91 -1.41 18.53 4.62
CA GLY A 91 -1.45 19.81 5.34
C GLY A 91 -2.70 19.99 6.20
N ARG A 92 -3.39 18.91 6.58
CA ARG A 92 -4.64 18.93 7.35
C ARG A 92 -4.40 18.87 8.86
N SER A 93 -3.56 19.78 9.35
CA SER A 93 -3.24 19.85 10.78
C SER A 93 -4.44 20.19 11.66
N ASP A 94 -5.48 20.80 11.08
CA ASP A 94 -6.78 21.13 11.66
C ASP A 94 -7.65 19.90 11.96
N VAL A 95 -7.47 18.80 11.23
CA VAL A 95 -8.26 17.58 11.44
C VAL A 95 -7.69 16.76 12.60
N THR A 96 -8.54 16.39 13.55
CA THR A 96 -8.19 15.43 14.61
C THR A 96 -8.63 14.03 14.19
N ILE A 97 -7.69 13.09 14.09
CA ILE A 97 -7.99 11.69 13.80
C ILE A 97 -8.29 10.94 15.09
N ILE A 98 -9.42 10.22 15.10
CA ILE A 98 -9.86 9.40 16.23
C ILE A 98 -10.05 7.97 15.73
N SER A 99 -9.31 7.04 16.31
CA SER A 99 -9.53 5.61 16.07
C SER A 99 -10.80 5.17 16.79
N THR A 100 -11.65 4.40 16.11
CA THR A 100 -12.87 3.82 16.71
C THR A 100 -12.98 2.31 16.43
N GLY A 101 -13.86 1.64 17.16
CA GLY A 101 -14.03 0.19 17.07
C GLY A 101 -13.04 -0.60 17.92
N THR A 102 -13.08 -1.93 17.79
CA THR A 102 -12.30 -2.87 18.63
C THR A 102 -11.31 -3.70 17.80
N ASP A 103 -11.12 -3.35 16.52
CA ASP A 103 -10.33 -4.11 15.57
C ASP A 103 -8.83 -3.82 15.76
N THR A 104 -8.18 -4.54 16.67
CA THR A 104 -6.75 -4.40 17.00
C THR A 104 -5.86 -5.46 16.35
N HIS A 105 -6.30 -6.01 15.21
CA HIS A 105 -5.58 -7.11 14.56
C HIS A 105 -4.19 -6.67 14.10
N HIS A 106 -3.18 -7.48 14.41
CA HIS A 106 -1.80 -7.32 13.94
C HIS A 106 -1.49 -8.41 12.91
N LEU A 107 -1.29 -8.01 11.64
CA LEU A 107 -1.02 -8.94 10.56
C LEU A 107 0.35 -8.65 9.96
N ALA A 108 1.29 -9.59 10.14
CA ALA A 108 2.60 -9.57 9.52
C ALA A 108 2.92 -10.90 8.85
N ALA A 109 3.50 -10.86 7.65
CA ALA A 109 3.84 -12.08 6.94
C ALA A 109 5.05 -12.76 7.60
N ASN A 110 4.96 -14.06 7.86
CA ASN A 110 6.17 -14.85 8.02
C ASN A 110 6.76 -15.09 6.62
N ILE A 111 7.84 -14.38 6.31
CA ILE A 111 8.53 -14.41 5.01
C ILE A 111 9.74 -15.34 4.98
N GLN A 112 9.92 -16.22 5.98
CA GLN A 112 11.09 -17.12 6.03
C GLN A 112 11.24 -17.93 4.74
N LYS A 113 10.13 -18.44 4.20
CA LYS A 113 10.14 -19.19 2.94
C LYS A 113 10.57 -18.37 1.72
N LEU A 114 10.32 -17.05 1.72
CA LEU A 114 10.83 -16.18 0.67
C LEU A 114 12.34 -16.00 0.86
N ASN A 115 12.78 -15.77 2.09
CA ASN A 115 14.21 -15.65 2.40
C ASN A 115 14.99 -16.91 2.00
N ASP A 116 14.45 -18.10 2.26
CA ASP A 116 15.08 -19.39 1.93
C ASP A 116 15.32 -19.58 0.42
N ILE A 117 14.57 -18.88 -0.43
CA ILE A 117 14.71 -18.92 -1.89
C ILE A 117 15.38 -17.66 -2.46
N GLY A 118 16.03 -16.87 -1.62
CA GLY A 118 16.79 -15.68 -2.00
C GLY A 118 15.94 -14.43 -2.28
N LEU A 119 14.69 -14.42 -1.83
CA LEU A 119 13.78 -13.28 -1.95
C LEU A 119 13.71 -12.50 -0.63
N HIS A 120 14.07 -11.22 -0.68
CA HIS A 120 14.07 -10.33 0.47
C HIS A 120 13.28 -9.04 0.18
N PRO A 121 11.93 -9.09 0.17
CA PRO A 121 11.13 -7.89 -0.03
C PRO A 121 11.43 -6.85 1.06
N THR A 122 11.74 -5.62 0.66
CA THR A 122 11.98 -4.50 1.60
C THR A 122 10.92 -3.45 1.41
N PHE A 123 10.28 -2.98 2.48
CA PHE A 123 9.17 -2.03 2.37
C PHE A 123 9.41 -0.80 3.23
N ASN A 124 9.11 0.36 2.65
CA ASN A 124 9.12 1.64 3.34
C ASN A 124 7.77 2.33 3.12
N ILE A 125 7.01 2.49 4.20
CA ILE A 125 5.69 3.12 4.15
C ILE A 125 5.76 4.57 3.68
N ASN A 126 6.79 5.33 4.05
CA ASN A 126 6.91 6.73 3.66
C ASN A 126 7.11 6.86 2.17
N THR A 127 7.96 6.02 1.57
CA THR A 127 8.15 5.96 0.12
C THR A 127 6.86 5.59 -0.61
N LEU A 128 6.09 4.63 -0.09
CA LEU A 128 4.77 4.32 -0.63
C LEU A 128 3.85 5.54 -0.53
N LEU A 129 3.73 6.17 0.63
CA LEU A 129 2.86 7.33 0.81
C LEU A 129 3.27 8.49 -0.09
N ASP A 130 4.56 8.77 -0.26
CA ASP A 130 5.06 9.81 -1.16
C ASP A 130 4.57 9.62 -2.60
N SER A 131 4.49 8.38 -3.07
CA SER A 131 3.97 8.08 -4.42
C SER A 131 2.49 8.42 -4.62
N PHE A 132 1.70 8.58 -3.55
CA PHE A 132 0.32 9.07 -3.64
C PHE A 132 0.23 10.59 -3.79
N PHE A 133 1.28 11.33 -3.43
CA PHE A 133 1.30 12.79 -3.43
C PHE A 133 2.28 13.38 -4.45
N THR A 134 3.00 12.54 -5.18
CA THR A 134 3.85 12.98 -6.28
C THR A 134 2.97 13.18 -7.51
N ASP A 135 2.89 14.42 -8.01
CA ASP A 135 2.15 14.73 -9.23
C ASP A 135 2.64 13.85 -10.39
N ASN A 136 1.72 13.12 -11.02
CA ASN A 136 1.98 12.44 -12.29
C ASN A 136 2.22 13.48 -13.40
N GLN A 137 3.45 14.00 -13.48
CA GLN A 137 4.01 14.67 -14.66
C GLN A 137 4.33 13.67 -15.80
N THR A 138 3.62 12.54 -15.87
CA THR A 138 3.79 11.49 -16.91
C THR A 138 2.44 11.02 -17.43
N SER A 139 1.54 11.96 -17.71
CA SER A 139 0.37 11.76 -18.58
C SER A 139 0.31 12.78 -19.71
N SER A 140 1.47 13.25 -20.20
CA SER A 140 1.60 14.04 -21.43
C SER A 140 2.83 13.64 -22.25
N MET A 141 3.00 12.34 -22.53
CA MET A 141 4.00 11.87 -23.50
C MET A 141 3.64 10.48 -24.06
N SER A 142 2.40 10.29 -24.52
CA SER A 142 2.06 9.20 -25.45
C SER A 142 0.78 9.53 -26.23
N SER A 143 0.80 10.64 -26.96
CA SER A 143 -0.19 10.92 -28.01
C SER A 143 0.37 11.90 -29.04
N THR A 144 1.52 11.56 -29.63
CA THR A 144 1.96 12.13 -30.91
C THR A 144 2.96 11.19 -31.58
N ASN A 145 2.44 10.31 -32.44
CA ASN A 145 2.97 10.00 -33.79
C ASN A 145 2.25 8.77 -34.35
N LYS A 146 0.98 8.95 -34.73
CA LYS A 146 0.48 8.28 -35.93
C LYS A 146 0.88 9.16 -37.12
N THR A 147 2.07 8.91 -37.67
CA THR A 147 2.38 9.40 -39.01
C THR A 147 2.05 8.29 -39.99
N VAL A 148 1.04 8.58 -40.79
CA VAL A 148 0.62 7.89 -42.00
C VAL A 148 1.81 7.72 -42.93
N ILE A 149 2.04 6.50 -43.41
CA ILE A 149 2.79 6.27 -44.64
C ILE A 149 1.83 5.56 -45.59
N ASN A 150 1.46 6.26 -46.65
CA ASN A 150 0.91 5.70 -47.88
C ASN A 150 2.03 5.02 -48.67
#